data_AF-A0A960PIY2-F1
#
_entry.id   AF-A0A960PIY2-F1
#
_cell.length_a   1.000
_cell.length_b   1.000
_cell.length_c   1.000
_cell.angle_alpha   90.00
_cell.angle_beta   90.00
_cell.angle_gamma   90.00
#
_symmetry.space_group_name_H-M   'P 1'
#
loop_
_entity.id
_entity.type
_entity.pdbx_description
1 polymer ?
#
loop_
_entity_poly.entity_id
_entity_poly.type
_entity_poly.pdbx_seq_one_letter_code
_entity_poly.pdbx_strand_id
1 'polypeptide(L)'
;MTATVMPGNDTDPNRTDLGDVDRIMSAYDDDGWADDIGRTVELNADAWFTWDYERSRPALSKLYEKAKTSQWNGTTDLDWSTEVDPEEVAHGMMQFSMERFKMLQGLPGSPFKNFGEKEWLQVGVESQRFQLSQFLHGEQG
;
A
#
# COMPACT_ATOMS: atom_id res chain seq x y z
N MET A 1 9.91 -29.91 -48.97
CA MET A 1 10.90 -28.80 -48.86
C MET A 1 10.63 -28.10 -47.54
N THR A 2 11.41 -28.44 -46.52
CA THR A 2 11.38 -27.85 -45.19
C THR A 2 12.24 -26.59 -45.21
N ALA A 3 11.65 -25.42 -44.94
CA ALA A 3 12.40 -24.18 -44.75
C ALA A 3 12.67 -24.00 -43.26
N THR A 4 13.90 -24.26 -42.85
CA THR A 4 14.45 -23.89 -41.54
C THR A 4 14.57 -22.36 -41.50
N VAL A 5 13.81 -21.71 -40.62
CA VAL A 5 14.02 -20.29 -40.30
C VAL A 5 15.09 -20.24 -39.21
N MET A 6 16.27 -19.76 -39.57
CA MET A 6 17.33 -19.45 -38.60
C MET A 6 16.92 -18.17 -37.85
N PRO A 7 16.95 -18.12 -36.51
CA PRO A 7 16.79 -16.86 -35.81
C PRO A 7 17.98 -15.96 -36.15
N GLY A 8 17.69 -14.78 -36.71
CA GLY A 8 18.70 -13.76 -36.97
C GLY A 8 19.39 -13.37 -35.67
N ASN A 9 20.72 -13.42 -35.68
CA ASN A 9 21.54 -12.85 -34.63
C ASN A 9 21.46 -11.32 -34.78
N ASP A 10 20.53 -10.71 -34.05
CA ASP A 10 20.22 -9.28 -34.09
C ASP A 10 21.31 -8.54 -33.30
N THR A 11 22.43 -8.22 -33.95
CA THR A 11 23.60 -7.57 -33.34
C THR A 11 23.45 -6.04 -33.34
N ASP A 12 22.40 -5.52 -32.72
CA ASP A 12 22.32 -4.09 -32.42
C ASP A 12 23.03 -3.82 -31.07
N PRO A 13 24.22 -3.21 -31.08
CA PRO A 13 24.96 -2.91 -29.85
C PRO A 13 24.27 -1.89 -28.94
N ASN A 14 23.20 -1.23 -29.42
CA ASN A 14 22.44 -0.24 -28.66
C ASN A 14 21.05 -0.75 -28.21
N ARG A 15 20.71 -2.01 -28.48
CA ARG A 15 19.47 -2.59 -27.97
C ARG A 15 19.62 -2.86 -26.47
N THR A 16 18.89 -2.09 -25.66
CA THR A 16 18.81 -2.30 -24.21
C THR A 16 18.15 -3.64 -23.92
N ASP A 17 18.94 -4.66 -23.64
CA ASP A 17 18.41 -5.91 -23.09
C ASP A 17 18.01 -5.66 -21.63
N LEU A 18 16.72 -5.43 -21.43
CA LEU A 18 16.12 -5.21 -20.11
C LEU A 18 16.21 -6.46 -19.20
N GLY A 19 16.64 -7.61 -19.74
CA GLY A 19 16.88 -8.85 -18.99
C GLY A 19 18.33 -9.07 -18.56
N ASP A 20 19.27 -8.18 -18.93
CA ASP A 20 20.66 -8.27 -18.53
C ASP A 20 20.82 -7.79 -17.07
N VAL A 21 20.60 -8.72 -16.14
CA VAL A 21 20.65 -8.49 -14.69
C VAL A 21 22.02 -7.96 -14.26
N ASP A 22 23.11 -8.47 -14.84
CA ASP A 22 24.46 -8.06 -14.47
C ASP A 22 24.71 -6.60 -14.85
N ARG A 23 24.21 -6.16 -16.01
CA ARG A 23 24.28 -4.75 -16.40
C ARG A 23 23.37 -3.85 -15.56
N ILE A 24 22.16 -4.30 -15.22
CA ILE A 24 21.25 -3.55 -14.35
C ILE A 24 21.88 -3.35 -12.96
N MET A 25 22.48 -4.41 -12.39
CA MET A 25 23.17 -4.35 -11.10
C MET A 25 24.42 -3.47 -11.16
N SER A 26 25.18 -3.51 -12.27
CA SER A 26 26.37 -2.65 -12.44
C SER A 26 26.08 -1.14 -12.42
N ALA A 27 24.84 -0.73 -12.71
CA ALA A 27 24.42 0.67 -12.59
C ALA A 27 24.16 1.09 -11.13
N TYR A 28 23.98 0.13 -10.22
CA TYR A 28 23.86 0.36 -8.77
C TYR A 28 25.20 0.22 -8.03
N ASP A 29 26.20 -0.44 -8.64
CA ASP A 29 27.56 -0.59 -8.12
C ASP A 29 28.44 0.67 -8.40
N ASP A 30 27.93 1.66 -9.13
CA ASP A 30 28.60 2.96 -9.28
C ASP A 30 28.29 3.84 -8.07
N ASP A 31 29.06 3.63 -7.00
CA ASP A 31 29.03 4.40 -5.76
C ASP A 31 29.34 5.90 -5.97
N GLY A 32 29.74 6.30 -7.19
CA GLY A 32 30.17 7.66 -7.52
C GLY A 32 29.09 8.73 -7.32
N TRP A 33 27.79 8.38 -7.34
CA TRP A 33 26.72 9.31 -6.99
C TRP A 33 26.59 9.50 -5.47
N ALA A 34 26.99 8.49 -4.68
CA ALA A 34 26.89 8.51 -3.24
C ALA A 34 27.98 9.43 -2.65
N ASP A 35 29.19 9.47 -3.20
CA ASP A 35 30.30 10.22 -2.60
C ASP A 35 30.10 11.75 -2.51
N ASP A 36 29.24 12.34 -3.35
CA ASP A 36 28.98 13.81 -3.37
C ASP A 36 27.64 14.20 -2.70
N ILE A 37 26.74 13.24 -2.43
CA ILE A 37 25.36 13.47 -1.94
C ILE A 37 25.00 12.64 -0.68
N GLY A 38 25.74 11.57 -0.38
CA GLY A 38 25.44 10.62 0.69
C GLY A 38 26.68 9.95 1.27
N ARG A 39 26.49 9.06 2.25
CA ARG A 39 27.56 8.21 2.78
C ARG A 39 26.97 6.85 3.10
N THR A 40 27.65 5.78 2.73
CA THR A 40 27.29 4.43 3.18
C THR A 40 27.54 4.33 4.68
N VAL A 41 26.50 3.96 5.44
CA VAL A 41 26.62 3.70 6.87
C VAL A 41 26.39 2.22 7.12
N GLU A 42 27.37 1.55 7.73
CA GLU A 42 27.26 0.16 8.09
C GLU A 42 26.19 -0.03 9.18
N LEU A 43 25.15 -0.80 8.86
CA LEU A 43 24.13 -1.19 9.83
C LEU A 43 24.68 -2.32 10.70
N ASN A 44 25.13 -1.98 11.90
CA ASN A 44 25.67 -2.92 12.88
C ASN A 44 24.55 -3.64 13.68
N ALA A 45 23.50 -4.12 13.00
CA ALA A 45 22.36 -4.77 13.64
C ALA A 45 21.67 -5.78 12.70
N ASP A 46 21.21 -6.90 13.27
CA ASP A 46 20.39 -7.87 12.55
C ASP A 46 18.97 -7.34 12.31
N ALA A 47 18.43 -7.60 11.12
CA ALA A 47 17.03 -7.36 10.82
C ALA A 47 16.16 -8.53 11.32
N TRP A 48 15.13 -8.23 12.11
CA TRP A 48 14.17 -9.21 12.61
C TRP A 48 12.80 -8.93 12.00
N PHE A 49 12.22 -9.92 11.32
CA PHE A 49 10.83 -9.89 10.86
C PHE A 49 9.89 -10.52 11.90
N THR A 50 8.91 -9.76 12.40
CA THR A 50 7.94 -10.21 13.41
C THR A 50 6.54 -9.68 13.10
N TRP A 51 5.53 -10.45 13.50
CA TRP A 51 4.11 -10.06 13.49
C TRP A 51 3.62 -9.55 14.85
N ASP A 52 4.52 -9.45 15.83
CA ASP A 52 4.23 -8.91 17.15
C ASP A 52 4.26 -7.38 17.11
N TYR A 53 3.09 -6.77 17.31
CA TYR A 53 2.89 -5.32 17.31
C TYR A 53 3.07 -4.69 18.70
N GLU A 54 3.43 -5.47 19.73
CA GLU A 54 3.67 -4.94 21.07
C GLU A 54 4.89 -4.00 21.11
N ARG A 55 4.77 -2.88 21.83
CA ARG A 55 5.87 -1.93 22.04
C ARG A 55 6.86 -2.47 23.08
N SER A 56 7.62 -3.50 22.71
CA SER A 56 8.54 -4.24 23.60
C SER A 56 9.87 -3.51 23.90
N ARG A 57 10.17 -2.39 23.23
CA ARG A 57 11.45 -1.64 23.37
C ARG A 57 11.26 -0.18 23.81
N PRO A 58 11.03 0.09 25.12
CA PRO A 58 10.70 1.42 25.63
C PRO A 58 11.71 2.53 25.30
N ALA A 59 13.01 2.20 25.26
CA ALA A 59 14.07 3.17 24.93
C ALA A 59 13.97 3.67 23.48
N LEU A 60 13.65 2.77 22.53
CA LEU A 60 13.42 3.13 21.13
C LEU A 60 12.13 3.94 20.99
N SER A 61 11.06 3.56 21.71
CA SER A 61 9.82 4.35 21.72
C SER A 61 10.07 5.79 22.20
N LYS A 62 10.90 5.99 23.23
CA LYS A 62 11.25 7.33 23.72
C LYS A 62 12.05 8.14 22.71
N LEU A 63 12.98 7.52 21.97
CA LEU A 63 13.72 8.19 20.90
C LEU A 63 12.79 8.58 19.74
N TYR A 64 11.90 7.67 19.34
CA TYR A 64 10.91 7.90 18.29
C TYR A 64 9.96 9.06 18.63
N GLU A 65 9.40 9.11 19.85
CA GLU A 65 8.52 10.20 20.25
C GLU A 65 9.23 11.57 20.29
N LYS A 66 10.50 11.61 20.72
CA LYS A 66 11.31 12.84 20.67
C LYS A 66 11.58 13.32 19.23
N ALA A 67 11.84 12.40 18.31
CA ALA A 67 12.11 12.73 16.92
C ALA A 67 10.89 13.34 16.22
N LYS A 68 9.68 12.89 16.58
CA LYS A 68 8.42 13.38 16.01
C LYS A 68 7.95 14.73 16.54
N THR A 69 8.60 15.33 17.55
CA THR A 69 8.08 16.54 18.22
C THR A 69 7.92 17.75 17.27
N SER A 70 8.64 17.80 16.16
CA SER A 70 8.50 18.84 15.12
C SER A 70 7.86 18.33 13.82
N GLN A 71 7.26 17.15 13.87
CA GLN A 71 6.48 16.55 12.78
C GLN A 71 5.03 16.43 13.23
N TRP A 72 4.15 16.03 12.31
CA TRP A 72 2.80 15.62 12.69
C TRP A 72 2.88 14.37 13.58
N ASN A 73 2.40 14.47 14.81
CA ASN A 73 2.40 13.39 15.79
C ASN A 73 0.96 13.01 16.14
N GLY A 74 0.50 11.88 15.61
CA GLY A 74 -0.84 11.37 15.85
C GLY A 74 -1.17 11.23 17.34
N THR A 75 -0.21 10.99 18.24
CA THR A 75 -0.48 10.87 19.69
C THR A 75 -0.89 12.20 20.33
N THR A 76 -0.37 13.33 19.85
CA THR A 76 -0.56 14.66 20.49
C THR A 76 -1.42 15.60 19.67
N ASP A 77 -1.39 15.46 18.35
CA ASP A 77 -2.00 16.42 17.43
C ASP A 77 -3.43 16.00 17.02
N LEU A 78 -3.80 14.74 17.27
CA LEU A 78 -5.16 14.24 17.10
C LEU A 78 -5.87 14.14 18.44
N ASP A 79 -7.08 14.68 18.50
CA ASP A 79 -7.98 14.48 19.62
C ASP A 79 -8.67 13.12 19.51
N TRP A 80 -8.03 12.09 20.07
CA TRP A 80 -8.56 10.73 20.12
C TRP A 80 -9.84 10.58 20.97
N SER A 81 -10.24 11.61 21.72
CA SER A 81 -11.51 11.59 22.43
C SER A 81 -12.70 11.90 21.53
N THR A 82 -12.45 12.36 20.30
CA THR A 82 -13.50 12.57 19.30
C THR A 82 -14.13 11.22 18.94
N GLU A 83 -15.43 11.12 19.19
CA GLU A 83 -16.21 9.94 18.82
C GLU A 83 -16.32 9.83 17.29
N VAL A 84 -16.03 8.64 16.76
CA VAL A 84 -16.15 8.34 15.33
C VAL A 84 -17.33 7.40 15.15
N ASP A 85 -18.37 7.87 14.46
CA ASP A 85 -19.52 7.06 14.09
C ASP A 85 -19.27 6.38 12.72
N PRO A 86 -19.10 5.04 12.68
CA PRO A 86 -18.85 4.33 11.44
C PRO A 86 -20.00 4.43 10.43
N GLU A 87 -21.24 4.59 10.89
CA GLU A 87 -22.42 4.70 10.03
C GLU A 87 -22.43 6.05 9.30
N GLU A 88 -22.22 7.15 10.03
CA GLU A 88 -22.07 8.49 9.45
C GLU A 88 -20.91 8.57 8.45
N VAL A 89 -19.76 7.98 8.76
CA VAL A 89 -18.62 7.97 7.83
C VAL A 89 -18.93 7.11 6.60
N ALA A 90 -19.61 5.96 6.77
CA ALA A 90 -20.06 5.13 5.64
C ALA A 90 -21.06 5.87 4.74
N HIS A 91 -21.99 6.65 5.32
CA HIS A 91 -22.91 7.50 4.59
C HIS A 91 -22.18 8.55 3.75
N GLY A 92 -21.20 9.25 4.33
CA GLY A 92 -20.46 10.32 3.64
C GLY A 92 -19.51 9.83 2.55
N MET A 93 -18.74 8.77 2.81
CA MET A 93 -17.73 8.27 1.86
C MET A 93 -18.31 7.44 0.72
N MET A 94 -19.40 6.70 0.96
CA MET A 94 -19.94 5.75 -0.03
C MET A 94 -21.15 6.26 -0.78
N GLN A 95 -21.59 7.51 -0.57
CA GLN A 95 -22.78 8.04 -1.22
C GLN A 95 -22.76 7.85 -2.75
N PHE A 96 -21.61 8.06 -3.40
CA PHE A 96 -21.49 7.92 -4.86
C PHE A 96 -21.22 6.48 -5.33
N SER A 97 -20.53 5.66 -4.53
CA SER A 97 -20.24 4.26 -4.90
C SER A 97 -21.45 3.36 -4.67
N MET A 98 -22.19 3.59 -3.57
CA MET A 98 -23.32 2.76 -3.16
C MET A 98 -24.52 2.90 -4.08
N GLU A 99 -24.79 4.08 -4.63
CA GLU A 99 -25.89 4.28 -5.58
C GLU A 99 -25.73 3.40 -6.84
N ARG A 100 -24.50 3.19 -7.32
CA ARG A 100 -24.24 2.24 -8.42
C ARG A 100 -24.53 0.79 -8.03
N PHE A 101 -24.24 0.40 -6.79
CA PHE A 101 -24.55 -0.95 -6.31
C PHE A 101 -26.05 -1.14 -6.07
N LYS A 102 -26.76 -0.11 -5.61
CA LYS A 102 -28.23 -0.14 -5.46
C LYS A 102 -28.95 -0.35 -6.80
N MET A 103 -28.38 0.11 -7.93
CA MET A 103 -28.94 -0.19 -9.26
C MET A 103 -29.05 -1.71 -9.53
N LEU A 104 -28.20 -2.53 -8.90
CA LEU A 104 -28.26 -3.98 -9.04
C LEU A 104 -29.53 -4.59 -8.42
N GLN A 105 -30.23 -3.90 -7.51
CA GLN A 105 -31.49 -4.39 -6.94
C GLN A 105 -32.59 -4.56 -7.98
N GLY A 106 -32.59 -3.70 -9.01
CA GLY A 106 -33.59 -3.71 -10.07
C GLY A 106 -33.44 -4.86 -11.07
N LEU A 107 -32.33 -5.61 -11.02
CA LEU A 107 -32.09 -6.69 -11.95
C LEU A 107 -32.93 -7.94 -11.62
N PRO A 108 -33.49 -8.64 -12.63
CA PRO A 108 -34.18 -9.91 -12.42
C PRO A 108 -33.27 -10.93 -11.73
N GLY A 109 -33.74 -11.52 -10.62
CA GLY A 109 -32.97 -12.51 -9.86
C GLY A 109 -31.86 -11.92 -8.99
N SER A 110 -31.83 -10.59 -8.80
CA SER A 110 -30.81 -9.94 -7.98
C SER A 110 -30.78 -10.48 -6.55
N PRO A 111 -29.58 -10.81 -6.01
CA PRO A 111 -29.44 -11.20 -4.61
C PRO A 111 -29.76 -10.03 -3.65
N PHE A 112 -29.72 -8.79 -4.14
CA PHE A 112 -30.00 -7.58 -3.36
C PHE A 112 -31.46 -7.12 -3.43
N LYS A 113 -32.34 -7.87 -4.12
CA LYS A 113 -33.74 -7.49 -4.36
C LYS A 113 -34.51 -7.09 -3.08
N ASN A 114 -34.17 -7.73 -1.95
CA ASN A 114 -34.84 -7.51 -0.67
C ASN A 114 -34.05 -6.59 0.29
N PHE A 115 -32.94 -5.99 -0.14
CA PHE A 115 -32.16 -5.09 0.72
C PHE A 115 -32.92 -3.79 0.95
N GLY A 116 -33.10 -3.41 2.21
CA GLY A 116 -33.53 -2.10 2.64
C GLY A 116 -32.35 -1.21 3.01
N GLU A 117 -32.65 -0.07 3.61
CA GLU A 117 -31.66 0.92 4.04
C GLU A 117 -30.64 0.34 5.02
N LYS A 118 -31.11 -0.49 5.97
CA LYS A 118 -30.26 -1.12 6.98
C LYS A 118 -29.24 -2.07 6.37
N GLU A 119 -29.63 -2.92 5.43
CA GLU A 119 -28.71 -3.83 4.76
C GLU A 119 -27.67 -3.06 3.94
N TRP A 120 -28.09 -1.98 3.26
CA TRP A 120 -27.18 -1.11 2.52
C TRP A 120 -26.21 -0.36 3.41
N LEU A 121 -26.65 0.10 4.57
CA LEU A 121 -25.78 0.72 5.57
C LEU A 121 -24.72 -0.27 6.05
N GLN A 122 -25.11 -1.50 6.35
CA GLN A 122 -24.18 -2.54 6.74
C GLN A 122 -23.15 -2.84 5.64
N VAL A 123 -23.56 -2.91 4.37
CA VAL A 123 -22.61 -3.05 3.24
C VAL A 123 -21.63 -1.88 3.19
N GLY A 124 -22.09 -0.65 3.44
CA GLY A 124 -21.22 0.53 3.52
C GLY A 124 -20.16 0.39 4.60
N VAL A 125 -20.55 0.00 5.81
CA VAL A 125 -19.63 -0.20 6.95
C VAL A 125 -18.61 -1.30 6.65
N GLU A 126 -19.03 -2.47 6.15
CA GLU A 126 -18.11 -3.58 5.87
C GLU A 126 -17.17 -3.28 4.70
N SER A 127 -17.66 -2.58 3.67
CA SER A 127 -16.84 -2.14 2.54
C SER A 127 -15.74 -1.16 2.99
N GLN A 128 -16.04 -0.29 3.97
CA GLN A 128 -15.05 0.62 4.54
C GLN A 128 -14.00 -0.15 5.36
N ARG A 129 -14.43 -1.08 6.21
CA ARG A 129 -13.51 -1.93 6.99
C ARG A 129 -12.55 -2.71 6.09
N PHE A 130 -13.05 -3.27 5.00
CA PHE A 130 -12.24 -3.97 4.02
C PHE A 130 -11.21 -3.05 3.35
N GLN A 131 -11.61 -1.84 2.93
CA GLN A 131 -10.67 -0.89 2.33
C GLN A 131 -9.58 -0.46 3.32
N LEU A 132 -9.97 -0.15 4.56
CA LEU A 132 -9.03 0.18 5.63
C LEU A 132 -8.10 -0.99 5.93
N SER A 133 -8.57 -2.23 5.90
CA SER A 133 -7.70 -3.39 6.10
C SER A 133 -6.66 -3.52 4.99
N GLN A 134 -7.01 -3.27 3.72
CA GLN A 134 -6.03 -3.28 2.63
C GLN A 134 -4.98 -2.18 2.79
N PHE A 135 -5.42 -0.98 3.17
CA PHE A 135 -4.51 0.14 3.42
C PHE A 135 -3.54 -0.16 4.57
N LEU A 136 -4.05 -0.65 5.71
CA LEU A 136 -3.23 -0.94 6.90
C LEU A 136 -2.25 -2.11 6.71
N HIS A 137 -2.58 -3.07 5.83
CA HIS A 137 -1.67 -4.18 5.49
C HIS A 137 -0.66 -3.82 4.40
N GLY A 138 -0.70 -2.59 3.87
CA GLY A 138 0.30 -2.09 2.92
C GLY A 138 0.10 -2.57 1.48
N GLU A 139 -1.04 -3.17 1.10
CA GLU A 139 -1.29 -3.56 -0.30
C GLU A 139 -1.41 -2.33 -1.23
N GLN A 140 -1.60 -1.13 -0.66
CA GLN A 140 -1.59 0.17 -1.36
C GLN A 140 -0.67 1.22 -0.67
N GLY A 141 0.35 0.78 0.08
CA GLY A 141 1.28 1.64 0.83
C GLY A 141 2.69 1.66 0.27
#